data_AF-A0A090RTQ5-F1
#
_entry.id   AF-A0A090RTQ5-F1
#
_cell.length_a   1.000
_cell.length_b   1.000
_cell.length_c   1.000
_cell.angle_alpha   90.00
_cell.angle_beta   90.00
_cell.angle_gamma   90.00
#
_symmetry.space_group_name_H-M   'P 1'
#
loop_
_entity.id
_entity.type
_entity.pdbx_description
1 polymer ?
#
loop_
_entity_poly.entity_id
_entity_poly.type
_entity_poly.pdbx_seq_one_letter_code
_entity_poly.pdbx_strand_id
1 'polypeptide(L)'
;MYRKIADEIRSKISTGEYRVGHALPTEAQLREEFSVSRVTVRQALKLLIENEELESVQGSGTYVKENKVNYDIYRQTSFAEKWAHLEGVTHSDVLAFEIQSASLTMAEHLEINQGERIFYVKRVRYLDETPITVEETWMPTAMFPDLTYQVMQGSKYEYIEKQKGMVIDRSEQEIIPILPPDEIAQLLDMDPLNLL
;
A
#
# COMPACT_ATOMS: atom_id res chain seq x y z
N MET A 1 -1.87 22.55 12.83
CA MET A 1 -3.01 23.27 12.22
C MET A 1 -3.18 22.88 10.75
N TYR A 2 -2.26 23.22 9.85
CA TYR A 2 -2.41 22.93 8.41
C TYR A 2 -2.51 21.44 8.05
N ARG A 3 -1.83 20.55 8.81
CA ARG A 3 -1.97 19.09 8.63
C ARG A 3 -3.41 18.59 8.84
N LYS A 4 -4.10 19.10 9.87
CA LYS A 4 -5.51 18.77 10.12
C LYS A 4 -6.41 19.18 8.94
N ILE A 5 -6.16 20.35 8.36
CA ILE A 5 -6.89 20.81 7.16
C ILE A 5 -6.59 19.91 5.96
N ALA A 6 -5.35 19.46 5.80
CA ALA A 6 -5.00 18.51 4.74
C ALA A 6 -5.74 17.16 4.94
N ASP A 7 -5.80 16.66 6.17
CA ASP A 7 -6.53 15.42 6.50
C ASP A 7 -8.04 15.55 6.27
N GLU A 8 -8.61 16.72 6.56
CA GLU A 8 -10.03 16.99 6.34
C GLU A 8 -10.37 17.10 4.85
N ILE A 9 -9.50 17.72 4.05
CA ILE A 9 -9.61 17.71 2.58
C ILE A 9 -9.51 16.28 2.03
N ARG A 10 -8.59 15.44 2.54
CA ARG A 10 -8.51 14.01 2.18
C ARG A 10 -9.80 13.27 2.51
N SER A 11 -10.34 13.50 3.70
CA SER A 11 -11.61 12.90 4.11
C SER A 11 -12.72 13.26 3.13
N LYS A 12 -12.85 14.54 2.78
CA LYS A 12 -13.84 15.03 1.78
C LYS A 12 -13.62 14.47 0.38
N ILE A 13 -12.38 14.19 -0.03
CA ILE A 13 -12.08 13.47 -1.28
C ILE A 13 -12.54 12.01 -1.18
N SER A 14 -12.21 11.33 -0.07
CA SER A 14 -12.57 9.92 0.15
C SER A 14 -14.08 9.66 0.22
N THR A 15 -14.84 10.62 0.76
CA THR A 15 -16.31 10.55 0.81
C THR A 15 -16.97 10.96 -0.51
N GLY A 16 -16.18 11.41 -1.50
CA GLY A 16 -16.66 11.87 -2.80
C GLY A 16 -17.29 13.26 -2.79
N GLU A 17 -17.20 14.00 -1.68
CA GLU A 17 -17.62 15.41 -1.61
C GLU A 17 -16.76 16.27 -2.55
N TYR A 18 -15.44 16.05 -2.53
CA TYR A 18 -14.50 16.60 -3.50
C TYR A 18 -14.16 15.54 -4.54
N ARG A 19 -14.78 15.67 -5.72
CA ARG A 19 -14.68 14.65 -6.78
C ARG A 19 -13.33 14.67 -7.47
N VAL A 20 -12.81 13.48 -7.74
CA VAL A 20 -11.64 13.24 -8.57
C VAL A 20 -11.82 13.91 -9.95
N GLY A 21 -10.76 14.58 -10.43
CA GLY A 21 -10.77 15.33 -11.69
C GLY A 21 -11.48 16.69 -11.64
N HIS A 22 -12.10 17.04 -10.51
CA HIS A 22 -12.79 18.33 -10.34
C HIS A 22 -11.94 19.33 -9.54
N ALA A 23 -12.23 20.62 -9.74
CA ALA A 23 -11.63 21.70 -8.98
C ALA A 23 -12.10 21.66 -7.52
N LEU A 24 -11.17 21.89 -6.59
CA LEU A 24 -11.48 22.21 -5.21
C LEU A 24 -12.12 23.60 -5.09
N PRO A 25 -12.79 23.89 -3.96
CA PRO A 25 -13.11 25.26 -3.58
C PRO A 25 -11.85 26.13 -3.59
N THR A 26 -12.03 27.41 -3.90
CA THR A 26 -10.91 28.38 -3.95
C THR A 26 -10.24 28.56 -2.58
N GLU A 27 -9.00 29.07 -2.55
CA GLU A 27 -8.31 29.41 -1.28
C GLU A 27 -9.19 30.29 -0.36
N ALA A 28 -10.00 31.19 -0.93
CA ALA A 28 -10.89 32.05 -0.16
C ALA A 28 -12.05 31.26 0.49
N GLN A 29 -12.66 30.35 -0.27
CA GLN A 29 -13.75 29.49 0.21
C GLN A 29 -13.26 28.49 1.26
N LEU A 30 -12.09 27.86 1.05
CA LEU A 30 -11.51 26.93 2.03
C LEU A 30 -11.16 27.62 3.35
N ARG A 31 -10.75 28.90 3.30
CA ARG A 31 -10.52 29.68 4.52
C ARG A 31 -11.81 29.92 5.32
N GLU A 32 -12.90 30.17 4.62
CA GLU A 32 -14.21 30.39 5.22
C GLU A 32 -14.77 29.07 5.77
N GLU A 33 -14.75 28.02 4.96
CA GLU A 33 -15.21 26.67 5.31
C GLU A 33 -14.50 26.14 6.56
N PHE A 34 -13.17 26.20 6.61
CA PHE A 34 -12.40 25.69 7.74
C PHE A 34 -12.12 26.74 8.82
N SER A 35 -12.56 27.99 8.64
CA SER A 35 -12.31 29.10 9.57
C SER A 35 -10.83 29.25 9.94
N VAL A 36 -9.94 29.21 8.94
CA VAL A 36 -8.47 29.30 9.14
C VAL A 36 -7.81 30.43 8.34
N SER A 37 -6.57 30.75 8.71
CA SER A 37 -5.77 31.75 8.00
C SER A 37 -5.39 31.30 6.59
N ARG A 38 -5.17 32.26 5.69
CA ARG A 38 -4.67 32.00 4.32
C ARG A 38 -3.37 31.20 4.31
N VAL A 39 -2.47 31.47 5.25
CA VAL A 39 -1.19 30.76 5.37
C VAL A 39 -1.43 29.28 5.64
N THR A 40 -2.41 28.96 6.49
CA THR A 40 -2.77 27.58 6.85
C THR A 40 -3.35 26.82 5.66
N VAL A 41 -4.28 27.43 4.90
CA VAL A 41 -4.84 26.81 3.69
C VAL A 41 -3.73 26.57 2.65
N ARG A 42 -2.87 27.56 2.40
CA ARG A 42 -1.77 27.41 1.44
C ARG A 42 -0.78 26.32 1.85
N GLN A 43 -0.48 26.18 3.13
CA GLN A 43 0.38 25.10 3.64
C GLN A 43 -0.28 23.73 3.49
N ALA A 44 -1.59 23.62 3.74
CA ALA A 44 -2.35 22.38 3.53
C ALA A 44 -2.38 21.98 2.05
N LEU A 45 -2.75 22.91 1.16
CA LEU A 45 -2.77 22.67 -0.28
C LEU A 45 -1.37 22.35 -0.82
N LYS A 46 -0.32 23.04 -0.35
CA LYS A 46 1.06 22.74 -0.74
C LYS A 46 1.46 21.33 -0.35
N LEU A 47 1.12 20.88 0.86
CA LEU A 47 1.39 19.52 1.31
C LEU A 47 0.69 18.49 0.41
N LEU A 48 -0.58 18.71 0.09
CA LEU A 48 -1.36 17.79 -0.75
C LEU A 48 -0.87 17.77 -2.22
N ILE A 49 -0.39 18.91 -2.73
CA ILE A 49 0.26 18.99 -4.05
C ILE A 49 1.62 18.28 -4.04
N GLU A 50 2.42 18.47 -3.00
CA GLU A 50 3.72 17.78 -2.82
C GLU A 50 3.55 16.26 -2.74
N ASN A 51 2.43 15.79 -2.19
CA ASN A 51 2.06 14.38 -2.13
C ASN A 51 1.37 13.84 -3.40
N GLU A 52 1.27 14.65 -4.45
CA GLU A 52 0.59 14.31 -5.70
C GLU A 52 -0.91 13.97 -5.58
N GLU A 53 -1.55 14.34 -4.47
CA GLU A 53 -3.00 14.15 -4.25
C GLU A 53 -3.81 15.22 -4.99
N LEU A 54 -3.22 16.39 -5.18
CA LEU A 54 -3.78 17.52 -5.90
C LEU A 54 -2.82 18.01 -6.97
N GLU A 55 -3.35 18.71 -7.97
CA GLU A 55 -2.55 19.47 -8.92
C GLU A 55 -2.99 20.93 -8.96
N SER A 56 -2.01 21.83 -9.05
CA SER A 56 -2.27 23.26 -9.21
C SER A 56 -2.03 23.66 -10.66
N VAL A 57 -3.09 24.08 -11.34
CA VAL A 57 -3.03 24.63 -12.69
C VAL A 57 -2.99 26.15 -12.58
N GLN A 58 -1.86 26.75 -12.94
CA GLN A 58 -1.64 28.18 -12.83
C GLN A 58 -2.76 28.97 -13.53
N GLY A 59 -3.43 29.85 -12.78
CA GLY A 59 -4.53 30.69 -13.29
C GLY A 59 -5.89 29.99 -13.42
N SER A 60 -5.96 28.68 -13.19
CA SER A 60 -7.21 27.91 -13.32
C SER A 60 -7.73 27.41 -11.98
N GLY A 61 -6.85 26.96 -11.08
CA GLY A 61 -7.23 26.50 -9.74
C GLY A 61 -6.45 25.27 -9.29
N THR A 62 -6.94 24.65 -8.22
CA THR A 62 -6.42 23.39 -7.69
C THR A 62 -7.44 22.29 -7.94
N TYR A 63 -6.98 21.18 -8.51
CA TYR A 63 -7.82 20.08 -8.92
C TYR A 63 -7.46 18.83 -8.12
N VAL A 64 -8.49 18.03 -7.78
CA VAL A 64 -8.28 16.69 -7.24
C VAL A 64 -7.70 15.88 -8.38
N LYS A 65 -6.45 15.42 -8.22
CA LYS A 65 -5.82 14.64 -9.28
C LYS A 65 -6.68 13.40 -9.53
N GLU A 66 -6.88 13.10 -10.81
CA GLU A 66 -7.21 11.75 -11.22
C GLU A 66 -6.00 10.87 -10.95
N ASN A 67 -5.89 10.47 -9.69
CA ASN A 67 -5.34 9.17 -9.42
C ASN A 67 -6.25 8.22 -10.21
N LYS A 68 -5.83 7.85 -11.44
CA LYS A 68 -5.84 6.42 -11.78
C LYS A 68 -5.49 5.77 -10.48
N VAL A 69 -6.33 4.89 -9.97
CA VAL A 69 -6.05 4.22 -8.71
C VAL A 69 -4.76 3.41 -8.91
N ASN A 70 -3.59 4.07 -8.89
CA ASN A 70 -2.54 3.82 -7.96
C ASN A 70 -3.22 3.93 -6.60
N TYR A 71 -4.00 2.91 -6.27
CA TYR A 71 -3.51 1.90 -5.35
C TYR A 71 -1.99 2.04 -5.33
N ASP A 72 -1.51 2.97 -4.51
CA ASP A 72 -0.10 3.18 -4.25
C ASP A 72 0.32 2.03 -3.34
N ILE A 73 0.05 0.80 -3.81
CA ILE A 73 0.20 -0.39 -3.02
C ILE A 73 1.70 -0.61 -2.83
N TYR A 74 2.63 0.07 -3.52
CA TYR A 74 4.03 -0.33 -3.48
C TYR A 74 5.06 0.75 -3.90
N ARG A 75 4.94 2.00 -3.45
CA ARG A 75 6.12 2.88 -3.44
C ARG A 75 7.08 2.44 -2.34
N GLN A 76 7.91 1.43 -2.59
CA GLN A 76 8.99 0.91 -1.72
C GLN A 76 8.70 0.87 -0.20
N THR A 77 7.45 0.65 0.17
CA THR A 77 7.04 0.68 1.57
C THR A 77 6.38 -0.64 1.93
N SER A 78 6.83 -1.20 3.04
CA SER A 78 6.25 -2.35 3.68
C SER A 78 4.74 -2.14 3.92
N PHE A 79 3.96 -3.22 3.96
CA PHE A 79 2.54 -3.15 4.38
C PHE A 79 2.33 -2.39 5.70
N ALA A 80 3.29 -2.45 6.63
CA ALA A 80 3.25 -1.65 7.85
C ALA A 80 3.29 -0.15 7.56
N GLU A 81 4.16 0.29 6.65
CA GLU A 81 4.25 1.69 6.23
C GLU A 81 3.02 2.13 5.41
N LYS A 82 2.42 1.24 4.61
CA LYS A 82 1.16 1.53 3.89
C LYS A 82 0.04 1.92 4.84
N TRP A 83 0.01 1.28 6.00
CA TRP A 83 -1.04 1.49 7.00
C TRP A 83 -0.60 2.37 8.15
N ALA A 84 0.64 2.88 8.18
CA ALA A 84 1.15 3.71 9.27
C ALA A 84 0.38 5.02 9.48
N HIS A 85 -0.41 5.45 8.49
CA HIS A 85 -1.33 6.59 8.58
C HIS A 85 -2.64 6.27 9.29
N LEU A 86 -3.01 5.00 9.37
CA LEU A 86 -4.06 4.49 10.24
C LEU A 86 -3.36 4.08 11.53
N GLU A 87 -3.85 4.46 12.71
CA GLU A 87 -3.19 4.19 14.00
C GLU A 87 -3.19 2.70 14.41
N GLY A 88 -3.30 1.77 13.45
CA GLY A 88 -3.43 0.34 13.66
C GLY A 88 -2.10 -0.42 13.62
N VAL A 89 -2.09 -1.58 14.30
CA VAL A 89 -0.93 -2.47 14.37
C VAL A 89 -1.02 -3.52 13.27
N THR A 90 0.00 -3.59 12.42
CA THR A 90 0.06 -4.65 11.41
C THR A 90 0.76 -5.90 11.91
N HIS A 91 0.17 -7.07 11.65
CA HIS A 91 0.81 -8.36 11.90
C HIS A 91 0.46 -9.35 10.79
N SER A 92 1.07 -10.55 10.82
CA SER A 92 0.78 -11.60 9.85
C SER A 92 0.67 -12.97 10.50
N ASP A 93 -0.33 -13.73 10.09
CA ASP A 93 -0.42 -15.16 10.35
C ASP A 93 0.18 -15.92 9.18
N VAL A 94 1.29 -16.62 9.43
CA VAL A 94 2.00 -17.40 8.41
C VAL A 94 1.38 -18.79 8.34
N LEU A 95 0.65 -19.03 7.24
CA LEU A 95 -0.07 -20.28 6.94
C LEU A 95 0.86 -21.37 6.38
N ALA A 96 1.86 -20.98 5.59
CA ALA A 96 2.87 -21.87 5.04
C ALA A 96 4.25 -21.22 5.10
N PHE A 97 5.26 -22.00 5.47
CA PHE A 97 6.67 -21.62 5.42
C PHE A 97 7.49 -22.87 5.06
N GLU A 98 7.81 -23.00 3.78
CA GLU A 98 8.37 -24.23 3.21
C GLU A 98 9.57 -23.93 2.33
N ILE A 99 10.43 -24.92 2.12
CA ILE A 99 11.44 -24.89 1.07
C ILE A 99 10.96 -25.77 -0.08
N GLN A 100 10.91 -25.18 -1.27
CA GLN A 100 10.51 -25.85 -2.50
C GLN A 100 11.62 -25.76 -3.54
N SER A 101 11.55 -26.59 -4.58
CA SER A 101 12.42 -26.49 -5.75
C SER A 101 11.78 -25.59 -6.79
N ALA A 102 12.53 -24.62 -7.32
CA ALA A 102 12.02 -23.68 -8.32
C ALA A 102 11.61 -24.42 -9.61
N SER A 103 10.37 -24.18 -10.04
CA SER A 103 9.92 -24.55 -11.39
C SER A 103 10.65 -23.71 -12.45
N LEU A 104 10.54 -24.07 -13.72
CA LEU A 104 11.14 -23.29 -14.82
C LEU A 104 10.66 -21.84 -14.79
N THR A 105 9.33 -21.63 -14.69
CA THR A 105 8.74 -20.30 -14.65
C THR A 105 9.22 -19.49 -13.45
N MET A 106 9.32 -20.11 -12.27
CA MET A 106 9.79 -19.40 -11.07
C MET A 106 11.27 -19.06 -11.17
N ALA A 107 12.08 -19.96 -11.74
CA ALA A 107 13.49 -19.74 -11.96
C ALA A 107 13.75 -18.55 -12.89
N GLU A 108 12.94 -18.39 -13.95
CA GLU A 108 12.97 -17.23 -14.84
C GLU A 108 12.62 -15.93 -14.11
N HIS A 109 11.54 -15.92 -13.30
CA HIS A 109 11.12 -14.71 -12.56
C HIS A 109 12.09 -14.31 -11.44
N LEU A 110 12.77 -15.29 -10.82
CA LEU A 110 13.70 -15.07 -9.71
C LEU A 110 15.17 -14.93 -10.17
N GLU A 111 15.43 -15.08 -11.47
CA GLU A 111 16.77 -15.08 -12.07
C GLU A 111 17.73 -16.11 -11.42
N ILE A 112 17.22 -17.32 -11.17
CA ILE A 112 17.98 -18.46 -10.61
C ILE A 112 17.93 -19.67 -11.54
N ASN A 113 18.68 -20.74 -11.23
CA ASN A 113 18.56 -21.97 -12.01
C ASN A 113 17.32 -22.79 -11.62
N GLN A 114 16.75 -23.50 -12.59
CA GLN A 114 15.68 -24.47 -12.34
C GLN A 114 16.12 -25.50 -11.30
N GLY A 115 15.24 -25.81 -10.35
CA GLY A 115 15.50 -26.76 -9.28
C GLY A 115 16.27 -26.20 -8.08
N GLU A 116 16.73 -24.94 -8.14
CA GLU A 116 17.28 -24.26 -6.96
C GLU A 116 16.22 -24.13 -5.86
N ARG A 117 16.71 -24.09 -4.61
CA ARG A 117 15.85 -24.03 -3.43
C ARG A 117 15.34 -22.62 -3.21
N ILE A 118 14.05 -22.50 -3.01
CA ILE A 118 13.34 -21.27 -2.73
C ILE A 118 12.49 -21.44 -1.48
N PHE A 119 12.38 -20.38 -0.67
CA PHE A 119 11.33 -20.31 0.33
C PHE A 119 10.00 -20.05 -0.38
N TYR A 120 8.95 -20.77 0.02
CA TYR A 120 7.56 -20.42 -0.23
C TYR A 120 6.92 -20.06 1.09
N VAL A 121 6.32 -18.87 1.13
CA VAL A 121 5.64 -18.35 2.31
C VAL A 121 4.26 -17.87 1.92
N LYS A 122 3.24 -18.41 2.56
CA LYS A 122 1.85 -17.95 2.45
C LYS A 122 1.41 -17.38 3.79
N ARG A 123 0.85 -16.18 3.79
CA ARG A 123 0.44 -15.50 5.02
C ARG A 123 -0.80 -14.64 4.84
N VAL A 124 -1.62 -14.55 5.87
CA VAL A 124 -2.68 -13.54 5.98
C VAL A 124 -2.12 -12.34 6.72
N ARG A 125 -2.37 -11.14 6.21
CA ARG A 125 -1.87 -9.88 6.76
C ARG A 125 -3.03 -9.11 7.35
N TYR A 126 -2.84 -8.65 8.58
CA TYR A 126 -3.87 -7.99 9.37
C TYR A 126 -3.54 -6.53 9.62
N LEU A 127 -4.59 -5.73 9.66
CA LEU A 127 -4.57 -4.42 10.31
C LEU A 127 -5.44 -4.54 11.55
N ASP A 128 -4.82 -4.43 12.72
CA ASP A 128 -5.40 -4.83 14.00
C ASP A 128 -5.94 -6.28 13.90
N GLU A 129 -7.23 -6.50 14.08
CA GLU A 129 -7.88 -7.82 13.99
C GLU A 129 -8.52 -8.08 12.61
N THR A 130 -8.40 -7.17 11.65
CA THR A 130 -9.06 -7.30 10.35
C THR A 130 -8.11 -7.89 9.31
N PRO A 131 -8.43 -9.03 8.66
CA PRO A 131 -7.61 -9.56 7.58
C PRO A 131 -7.74 -8.69 6.33
N ILE A 132 -6.60 -8.24 5.80
CA ILE A 132 -6.54 -7.29 4.69
C ILE A 132 -6.03 -7.96 3.41
N THR A 133 -5.08 -8.89 3.53
CA THR A 133 -4.41 -9.47 2.35
C THR A 133 -3.92 -10.88 2.60
N VAL A 134 -4.17 -11.78 1.66
CA VAL A 134 -3.42 -13.04 1.57
C VAL A 134 -2.22 -12.80 0.65
N GLU A 135 -1.01 -13.02 1.17
CA GLU A 135 0.24 -12.81 0.46
C GLU A 135 0.96 -14.14 0.29
N GLU A 136 1.32 -14.46 -0.95
CA GLU A 136 2.28 -15.53 -1.26
C GLU A 136 3.61 -14.89 -1.68
N THR A 137 4.71 -15.46 -1.20
CA THR A 137 6.06 -14.93 -1.44
C THR A 137 7.02 -16.08 -1.70
N TRP A 138 7.78 -15.93 -2.79
CA TRP A 138 8.88 -16.82 -3.14
C TRP A 138 10.20 -16.06 -3.06
N MET A 139 11.17 -16.63 -2.35
CA MET A 139 12.48 -15.98 -2.13
C MET A 139 13.63 -16.99 -2.30
N PRO A 140 14.69 -16.67 -3.06
CA PRO A 140 15.84 -17.56 -3.20
C PRO A 140 16.52 -17.86 -1.86
N THR A 141 16.63 -19.15 -1.50
CA THR A 141 17.27 -19.53 -0.22
C THR A 141 18.75 -19.14 -0.18
N ALA A 142 19.42 -19.13 -1.34
CA ALA A 142 20.83 -18.72 -1.45
C ALA A 142 21.04 -17.24 -1.09
N MET A 143 20.08 -16.37 -1.41
CA MET A 143 20.15 -14.93 -1.12
C MET A 143 19.72 -14.61 0.33
N PHE A 144 18.80 -15.41 0.87
CA PHE A 144 18.19 -15.19 2.19
C PHE A 144 18.31 -16.42 3.11
N PRO A 145 19.50 -17.01 3.31
CA PRO A 145 19.66 -18.31 3.97
C PRO A 145 19.22 -18.33 5.45
N ASP A 146 19.09 -17.16 6.05
CA ASP A 146 18.71 -16.85 7.42
C ASP A 146 17.24 -16.40 7.55
N LEU A 147 16.44 -16.50 6.49
CA LEU A 147 15.01 -16.19 6.56
C LEU A 147 14.32 -17.19 7.51
N THR A 148 13.54 -16.65 8.45
CA THR A 148 12.81 -17.45 9.44
C THR A 148 11.31 -17.19 9.39
N TYR A 149 10.55 -18.13 9.97
CA TYR A 149 9.12 -17.97 10.18
C TYR A 149 8.79 -16.67 10.92
N GLN A 150 9.54 -16.35 11.98
CA GLN A 150 9.34 -15.16 12.82
C GLN A 150 9.54 -13.86 12.02
N VAL A 151 10.52 -13.82 11.13
CA VAL A 151 10.70 -12.68 10.22
C VAL A 151 9.45 -12.46 9.36
N MET A 152 8.85 -13.54 8.87
CA MET A 152 7.66 -13.49 8.01
C MET A 152 6.35 -13.21 8.75
N GLN A 153 6.32 -13.29 10.08
CA GLN A 153 5.23 -12.73 10.89
C GLN A 153 5.25 -11.18 10.86
N GLY A 154 6.43 -10.59 10.67
CA GLY A 154 6.65 -9.15 10.57
C GLY A 154 6.81 -8.65 9.12
N SER A 155 7.73 -7.71 8.92
CA SER A 155 7.98 -7.09 7.62
C SER A 155 9.17 -7.74 6.90
N LYS A 156 8.91 -8.42 5.78
CA LYS A 156 9.96 -8.95 4.87
C LYS A 156 10.87 -7.84 4.34
N TYR A 157 10.34 -6.65 4.13
CA TYR A 157 11.10 -5.48 3.66
C TYR A 157 12.07 -5.00 4.72
N GLU A 158 11.63 -4.89 5.98
CA GLU A 158 12.50 -4.51 7.08
C GLU A 158 13.64 -5.52 7.28
N TYR A 159 13.35 -6.82 7.10
CA TYR A 159 14.40 -7.84 7.08
C TYR A 159 15.42 -7.61 5.95
N ILE A 160 14.97 -7.39 4.72
CA ILE A 160 15.86 -7.14 3.57
C ILE A 160 16.71 -5.88 3.80
N GLU A 161 16.13 -4.80 4.28
CA GLU A 161 16.82 -3.51 4.39
C GLU A 161 17.68 -3.42 5.64
N LYS A 162 17.12 -3.74 6.81
CA LYS A 162 17.80 -3.54 8.09
C LYS A 162 18.65 -4.72 8.50
N GLN A 163 18.20 -5.95 8.26
CA GLN A 163 18.93 -7.15 8.68
C GLN A 163 19.93 -7.62 7.61
N LYS A 164 19.55 -7.58 6.32
CA LYS A 164 20.46 -7.92 5.22
C LYS A 164 21.29 -6.73 4.73
N GLY A 165 20.92 -5.49 5.08
CA GLY A 165 21.64 -4.30 4.64
C GLY A 165 21.52 -4.04 3.13
N MET A 166 20.50 -4.62 2.48
CA MET A 166 20.28 -4.51 1.05
C MET A 166 19.38 -3.32 0.75
N VAL A 167 19.51 -2.75 -0.45
CA VAL A 167 18.61 -1.70 -0.91
C VAL A 167 17.75 -2.29 -2.03
N ILE A 168 16.43 -2.13 -1.90
CA ILE A 168 15.50 -2.52 -2.95
C ILE A 168 15.55 -1.42 -4.00
N ASP A 169 16.05 -1.73 -5.20
CA ASP A 169 16.20 -0.73 -6.26
C ASP A 169 14.91 -0.56 -7.07
N ARG A 170 14.24 -1.67 -7.41
CA ARG A 170 13.07 -1.68 -8.28
C ARG A 170 12.06 -2.76 -7.87
N SER A 171 10.78 -2.50 -8.15
CA SER A 171 9.71 -3.50 -8.12
C SER A 171 8.86 -3.37 -9.38
N GLU A 172 8.45 -4.50 -9.95
CA GLU A 172 7.51 -4.57 -11.06
C GLU A 172 6.22 -5.28 -10.61
N GLN A 173 5.08 -4.78 -11.06
CA GLN A 173 3.76 -5.21 -10.57
C GLN A 173 2.72 -5.23 -11.68
N GLU A 174 1.81 -6.19 -11.57
CA GLU A 174 0.60 -6.30 -12.36
C GLU A 174 -0.61 -6.38 -11.43
N ILE A 175 -1.70 -5.71 -11.79
CA ILE A 175 -2.94 -5.68 -11.01
C ILE A 175 -4.06 -6.19 -11.90
N ILE A 176 -4.73 -7.24 -11.43
CA ILE A 176 -5.84 -7.88 -12.14
C ILE A 176 -7.03 -7.99 -11.18
N PRO A 177 -8.19 -7.41 -11.51
CA PRO A 177 -9.41 -7.61 -10.73
C PRO A 177 -9.90 -9.05 -10.95
N ILE A 178 -10.12 -9.77 -9.85
CA ILE A 178 -10.64 -11.14 -9.86
C ILE A 178 -11.74 -11.27 -8.82
N LEU A 179 -12.66 -12.22 -9.03
CA LEU A 179 -13.50 -12.71 -7.95
C LEU A 179 -12.63 -13.56 -7.01
N PRO A 180 -12.70 -13.34 -5.69
CA PRO A 180 -11.88 -14.10 -4.76
C PRO A 180 -12.29 -15.58 -4.81
N PRO A 181 -11.33 -16.51 -4.96
CA PRO A 181 -11.59 -17.92 -4.74
C PRO A 181 -12.12 -18.16 -3.32
N ASP A 182 -12.91 -19.22 -3.13
CA ASP A 182 -13.55 -19.53 -1.82
C ASP A 182 -12.56 -19.54 -0.65
N GLU A 183 -11.37 -20.12 -0.86
CA GLU A 183 -10.30 -20.14 0.15
C GLU A 183 -9.86 -18.72 0.54
N ILE A 184 -9.67 -17.83 -0.45
CA ILE A 184 -9.24 -16.45 -0.21
C ILE A 184 -10.36 -15.65 0.46
N ALA A 185 -11.62 -15.85 0.03
CA ALA A 185 -12.77 -15.21 0.66
C ALA A 185 -12.91 -15.60 2.13
N GLN A 186 -12.71 -16.88 2.46
CA GLN A 186 -12.72 -17.37 3.85
C GLN A 186 -11.56 -16.79 4.66
N LEU A 187 -10.35 -16.77 4.12
CA LEU A 187 -9.18 -16.22 4.81
C LEU A 187 -9.27 -14.71 5.06
N LEU A 188 -10.07 -14.00 4.26
CA LEU A 188 -10.28 -12.56 4.34
C LEU A 188 -11.62 -12.17 4.97
N ASP A 189 -12.34 -13.14 5.58
CA ASP A 189 -13.66 -12.92 6.18
C ASP A 189 -14.65 -12.18 5.25
N MET A 190 -14.57 -12.45 3.94
CA MET A 190 -15.43 -11.83 2.95
C MET A 190 -16.79 -12.52 2.92
N ASP A 191 -17.87 -11.73 3.02
CA ASP A 191 -19.23 -12.24 2.84
C ASP A 191 -19.46 -12.58 1.36
N PRO A 192 -19.80 -13.85 1.02
CA PRO A 192 -20.10 -14.26 -0.35
C PRO A 192 -21.22 -13.44 -1.00
N LEU A 193 -22.13 -12.84 -0.20
CA LEU A 193 -23.29 -12.09 -0.67
C LEU A 193 -22.98 -10.62 -1.04
N ASN A 194 -21.81 -10.09 -0.66
CA ASN A 194 -21.42 -8.70 -0.94
C ASN A 194 -20.41 -8.57 -2.11
N LEU A 195 -20.27 -9.61 -2.95
CA LEU A 195 -19.35 -9.66 -4.09
C LEU A 195 -19.97 -9.23 -5.44
N LEU A 196 -21.18 -8.64 -5.43
CA LEU A 196 -21.90 -8.08 -6.59
C LEU A 196 -22.36 -6.65 -6.31
#